data_AF-A0A4E9EWF1-F1
#
_entry.id   AF-A0A4E9EWF1-F1
#
_cell.length_a   1.000
_cell.length_b   1.000
_cell.length_c   1.000
_cell.angle_alpha   90.00
_cell.angle_beta   90.00
_cell.angle_gamma   90.00
#
_symmetry.space_group_name_H-M   'P 1'
#
loop_
_entity.id
_entity.type
_entity.pdbx_description
1 polymer ?
#
loop_
_entity_poly.entity_id
_entity_poly.type
_entity_poly.pdbx_seq_one_letter_code
_entity_poly.pdbx_strand_id
1 'polypeptide(L)'
;MSITGRINTTNSSSSHNLNFKNMENLLTAVFYVFSKFVVRTAQTPNLLFFSPCTFPSPLYEPLQFRSHCNLMPHLPFICDLHQQLSDSGSTVILEAFEKLKSVLVRNDSSLSLGILIVRQLAPPASSSVVYSNKYEYGCLFEDECIHMDAEKIQQFVISARTFVKIYASTLYKRWFLEDKTYNQPNILAIIILDGLVNDVRKLPYVKIYTGDFRLLSSMFNIQSECVNNILQGWPLHMVIADLIEQLGHSLREFCLLDGGVRLHAVPSWAIYIFIFCVVVSFVAIFMEWYIVRRKIPYKRSVTGIQLHAGKSKAHIIFY
;
A
#
# COMPACT_ATOMS: atom_id res chain seq x y z
N MET A 1 -41.19 -13.26 81.41
CA MET A 1 -42.41 -14.05 81.67
C MET A 1 -42.60 -14.98 80.47
N SER A 2 -42.50 -16.29 80.72
CA SER A 2 -42.73 -17.48 79.87
C SER A 2 -42.16 -17.58 78.44
N ILE A 3 -41.14 -18.41 78.15
CA ILE A 3 -41.11 -19.92 78.11
C ILE A 3 -41.56 -20.39 76.71
N THR A 4 -40.62 -20.67 75.78
CA THR A 4 -40.05 -22.01 75.41
C THR A 4 -41.11 -23.01 74.94
N GLY A 5 -40.96 -23.84 73.90
CA GLY A 5 -39.81 -24.30 73.12
C GLY A 5 -40.13 -25.71 72.54
N ARG A 6 -39.18 -26.26 71.77
CA ARG A 6 -39.04 -27.62 71.15
C ARG A 6 -39.66 -27.85 69.75
N ILE A 7 -38.89 -28.11 68.66
CA ILE A 7 -37.88 -29.18 68.33
C ILE A 7 -38.58 -30.53 68.16
N ASN A 8 -38.40 -31.39 67.15
CA ASN A 8 -37.64 -31.51 65.88
C ASN A 8 -38.26 -32.72 65.15
N THR A 9 -38.13 -32.81 63.81
CA THR A 9 -37.53 -33.98 63.10
C THR A 9 -37.51 -33.77 61.56
N THR A 10 -36.32 -33.43 61.06
CA THR A 10 -35.59 -34.07 59.95
C THR A 10 -36.37 -34.68 58.77
N ASN A 11 -36.12 -34.19 57.54
CA ASN A 11 -35.19 -34.87 56.63
C ASN A 11 -34.86 -34.06 55.36
N SER A 12 -33.57 -34.07 55.06
CA SER A 12 -32.83 -33.45 53.96
C SER A 12 -33.02 -34.17 52.62
N SER A 13 -33.17 -33.43 51.52
CA SER A 13 -32.56 -33.75 50.21
C SER A 13 -32.92 -32.68 49.17
N SER A 14 -31.97 -32.41 48.26
CA SER A 14 -32.07 -31.61 47.02
C SER A 14 -31.55 -30.16 47.00
N SER A 15 -30.44 -29.91 47.69
CA SER A 15 -29.50 -28.80 47.41
C SER A 15 -28.68 -28.97 46.10
N HIS A 16 -29.08 -29.87 45.19
CA HIS A 16 -28.39 -30.16 43.93
C HIS A 16 -29.05 -29.56 42.67
N ASN A 17 -30.21 -28.90 42.79
CA ASN A 17 -30.93 -28.33 41.63
C ASN A 17 -30.61 -26.84 41.36
N LEU A 18 -29.92 -26.13 42.27
CA LEU A 18 -29.62 -24.71 42.09
C LEU A 18 -28.41 -24.45 41.17
N ASN A 19 -27.45 -25.38 41.07
CA ASN A 19 -26.29 -25.22 40.18
C ASN A 19 -26.63 -25.51 38.70
N PHE A 20 -27.60 -26.39 38.44
CA PHE A 20 -28.00 -26.73 37.07
C PHE A 20 -28.76 -25.57 36.39
N LYS A 21 -29.70 -24.94 37.11
CA LYS A 21 -30.45 -23.76 36.62
C LYS A 21 -29.56 -22.55 36.33
N ASN A 22 -28.51 -22.32 37.11
CA ASN A 22 -27.56 -21.23 36.84
C ASN A 22 -26.69 -21.53 35.61
N MET A 23 -26.31 -22.79 35.39
CA MET A 23 -25.58 -23.19 34.17
C MET A 23 -26.46 -23.08 32.92
N GLU A 24 -27.74 -23.47 33.00
CA GLU A 24 -28.70 -23.31 31.91
C GLU A 24 -28.90 -21.82 31.57
N ASN A 25 -29.06 -20.95 32.57
CA ASN A 25 -29.17 -19.51 32.34
C ASN A 25 -27.90 -18.91 31.71
N LEU A 26 -26.72 -19.38 32.12
CA LEU A 26 -25.44 -18.93 31.55
C LEU A 26 -25.30 -19.39 30.09
N LEU A 27 -25.63 -20.66 29.79
CA LEU A 27 -25.63 -21.18 28.43
C LEU A 27 -26.64 -20.46 27.54
N THR A 28 -27.84 -20.17 28.05
CA THR A 28 -28.87 -19.43 27.31
C THR A 28 -28.43 -17.99 27.03
N ALA A 29 -27.78 -17.32 28.00
CA ALA A 29 -27.22 -15.99 27.81
C ALA A 29 -26.06 -15.99 26.80
N VAL A 30 -25.18 -17.00 26.87
CA VAL A 30 -24.07 -17.17 25.92
C VAL A 30 -24.62 -17.44 24.51
N PHE A 31 -25.59 -18.34 24.34
CA PHE A 31 -26.28 -18.59 23.07
C PHE A 31 -27.01 -17.35 22.55
N TYR A 32 -27.57 -16.52 23.43
CA TYR A 32 -28.24 -15.27 23.05
C TYR A 32 -27.25 -14.17 22.62
N VAL A 33 -26.07 -14.11 23.25
CA VAL A 33 -24.97 -13.22 22.84
C VAL A 33 -24.37 -13.69 21.52
N PHE A 34 -24.12 -15.01 21.37
CA PHE A 34 -23.66 -15.59 20.12
C PHE A 34 -24.70 -15.46 19.02
N SER A 35 -26.00 -15.63 19.29
CA SER A 35 -27.04 -15.42 18.28
C SER A 35 -27.16 -13.96 17.89
N LYS A 36 -27.02 -13.00 18.82
CA LYS A 36 -26.93 -11.57 18.45
C LYS A 36 -25.67 -11.24 17.64
N PHE A 37 -24.54 -11.90 17.91
CA PHE A 37 -23.32 -11.75 17.12
C PHE A 37 -23.44 -12.40 15.74
N VAL A 38 -24.04 -13.60 15.65
CA VAL A 38 -24.25 -14.35 14.41
C VAL A 38 -25.36 -13.73 13.55
N VAL A 39 -26.41 -13.16 14.16
CA VAL A 39 -27.47 -12.44 13.44
C VAL A 39 -26.96 -11.09 12.92
N ARG A 40 -25.96 -10.46 13.56
CA ARG A 40 -25.28 -9.28 12.99
C ARG A 40 -24.31 -9.62 11.86
N THR A 41 -23.85 -10.86 11.74
CA THR A 41 -22.97 -11.29 10.63
C THR A 41 -23.72 -11.94 9.46
N ALA A 42 -25.04 -12.13 9.54
CA ALA A 42 -25.85 -12.85 8.55
C ALA A 42 -26.74 -11.96 7.65
N GLN A 43 -26.61 -10.63 7.69
CA GLN A 43 -27.14 -9.74 6.66
C GLN A 43 -25.96 -9.01 6.01
N THR A 44 -25.35 -9.59 4.98
CA THR A 44 -24.54 -8.80 4.05
C THR A 44 -25.50 -7.87 3.33
N PRO A 45 -25.49 -6.54 3.58
CA PRO A 45 -26.19 -5.62 2.70
C PRO A 45 -25.65 -5.87 1.29
N ASN A 46 -26.53 -5.96 0.29
CA ASN A 46 -26.14 -6.17 -1.11
C ASN A 46 -24.94 -5.28 -1.41
N LEU A 47 -23.77 -5.89 -1.66
CA LEU A 47 -22.53 -5.16 -1.84
C LEU A 47 -22.73 -4.21 -3.03
N LEU A 48 -22.59 -2.92 -2.79
CA LEU A 48 -22.81 -1.91 -3.82
C LEU A 48 -21.57 -1.85 -4.72
N PHE A 49 -21.75 -2.17 -5.99
CA PHE A 49 -20.70 -2.07 -6.99
C PHE A 49 -20.95 -0.85 -7.88
N PHE A 50 -19.96 0.04 -7.94
CA PHE A 50 -19.95 1.18 -8.85
C PHE A 50 -19.01 0.93 -10.00
N SER A 51 -19.47 1.20 -11.21
CA SER A 51 -18.62 1.29 -12.40
C SER A 51 -17.73 2.55 -12.33
N PRO A 52 -16.67 2.66 -13.15
CA PRO A 52 -15.83 3.85 -13.17
C PRO A 52 -16.59 5.16 -13.41
N CYS A 53 -17.65 5.14 -14.23
CA CYS A 53 -18.41 6.35 -14.58
C CYS A 53 -19.55 6.66 -13.58
N THR A 54 -20.04 5.66 -12.86
CA THR A 54 -21.18 5.81 -11.94
C THR A 54 -20.77 6.01 -10.49
N PHE A 55 -19.47 5.91 -10.16
CA PHE A 55 -19.00 6.19 -8.82
C PHE A 55 -19.30 7.67 -8.46
N PRO A 56 -19.94 7.93 -7.30
CA PRO A 56 -20.35 9.27 -6.92
C PRO A 56 -19.13 10.15 -6.70
N SER A 57 -19.10 11.32 -7.32
CA SER A 57 -17.98 12.26 -7.18
C SER A 57 -18.13 13.13 -5.93
N PRO A 58 -17.06 13.34 -5.13
CA PRO A 58 -17.09 14.33 -4.06
C PRO A 58 -17.27 15.78 -4.58
N LEU A 59 -16.94 16.04 -5.85
CA LEU A 59 -17.05 17.37 -6.48
C LEU A 59 -18.42 17.58 -7.12
N TYR A 60 -18.86 16.63 -7.96
CA TYR A 60 -20.08 16.77 -8.75
C TYR A 60 -21.34 16.29 -8.00
N GLU A 61 -21.20 15.31 -7.10
CA GLU A 61 -22.33 14.62 -6.44
C GLU A 61 -22.09 14.45 -4.91
N PRO A 62 -21.80 15.53 -4.17
CA PRO A 62 -21.34 15.43 -2.78
C PRO A 62 -22.33 14.75 -1.84
N LEU A 63 -23.64 14.91 -2.08
CA LEU A 63 -24.67 14.27 -1.26
C LEU A 63 -24.70 12.75 -1.45
N GLN A 64 -24.58 12.26 -2.69
CA GLN A 64 -24.54 10.83 -2.99
C GLN A 64 -23.22 10.23 -2.53
N PHE A 65 -22.11 10.97 -2.65
CA PHE A 65 -20.83 10.54 -2.12
C PHE A 65 -20.92 10.32 -0.60
N ARG A 66 -21.45 11.28 0.15
CA ARG A 66 -21.64 11.19 1.61
C ARG A 66 -22.63 10.10 2.04
N SER A 67 -23.60 9.73 1.20
CA SER A 67 -24.57 8.68 1.53
C SER A 67 -24.02 7.27 1.37
N HIS A 68 -23.09 7.07 0.42
CA HIS A 68 -22.53 5.75 0.12
C HIS A 68 -21.17 5.51 0.79
N CYS A 69 -20.34 6.55 0.87
CA CYS A 69 -19.06 6.48 1.58
C CYS A 69 -19.29 6.63 3.08
N ASN A 70 -18.81 5.68 3.87
CA ASN A 70 -18.70 5.88 5.31
C ASN A 70 -17.54 6.85 5.58
N LEU A 71 -17.89 8.12 5.75
CA LEU A 71 -16.91 9.18 6.01
C LEU A 71 -16.76 9.37 7.51
N MET A 72 -15.54 9.24 8.01
CA MET A 72 -15.23 9.67 9.36
C MET A 72 -15.11 11.21 9.37
N PRO A 73 -15.74 11.94 10.30
CA PRO A 73 -15.73 13.40 10.30
C PRO A 73 -14.34 14.04 10.27
N HIS A 74 -13.34 13.37 10.86
CA HIS A 74 -11.96 13.83 10.92
C HIS A 74 -11.09 13.43 9.72
N LEU A 75 -11.61 12.59 8.81
CA LEU A 75 -10.87 12.02 7.67
C LEU A 75 -11.70 12.13 6.37
N PRO A 76 -12.06 13.35 5.93
CA PRO A 76 -12.96 13.55 4.78
C PRO A 76 -12.38 13.08 3.44
N PHE A 77 -11.07 12.81 3.36
CA PHE A 77 -10.40 12.27 2.18
C PHE A 77 -10.54 10.75 2.02
N ILE A 78 -11.04 10.03 3.04
CA ILE A 78 -11.20 8.57 3.01
C ILE A 78 -12.66 8.24 2.77
N CYS A 79 -12.97 7.61 1.63
CA CYS A 79 -14.24 6.94 1.40
C CYS A 79 -14.08 5.46 1.72
N ASP A 80 -14.73 5.00 2.79
CA ASP A 80 -14.88 3.58 3.05
C ASP A 80 -16.26 3.11 2.56
N LEU A 81 -16.28 2.50 1.38
CA LEU A 81 -17.53 2.11 0.72
C LEU A 81 -18.21 0.94 1.42
N HIS A 82 -17.45 0.03 2.03
CA HIS A 82 -17.95 -1.23 2.58
C HIS A 82 -17.71 -1.36 4.09
N GLN A 83 -17.47 -0.25 4.80
CA GLN A 83 -17.30 -0.20 6.25
C GLN A 83 -16.22 -1.17 6.77
N GLN A 84 -15.09 -1.22 6.07
CA GLN A 84 -13.94 -2.06 6.40
C GLN A 84 -13.04 -1.45 7.47
N LEU A 85 -13.09 -0.13 7.65
CA LEU A 85 -12.30 0.59 8.62
C LEU A 85 -13.03 0.67 9.97
N SER A 86 -12.34 0.26 11.04
CA SER A 86 -12.86 0.38 12.40
C SER A 86 -12.58 1.79 12.97
N ASP A 87 -13.55 2.33 13.71
CA ASP A 87 -13.41 3.67 14.32
C ASP A 87 -12.21 3.76 15.28
N SER A 88 -11.84 2.64 15.91
CA SER A 88 -10.72 2.54 16.85
C SER A 88 -9.36 2.89 16.25
N GLY A 89 -9.21 2.75 14.93
CA GLY A 89 -7.95 3.03 14.22
C GLY A 89 -7.82 4.46 13.69
N SER A 90 -8.89 5.25 13.80
CA SER A 90 -8.97 6.57 13.17
C SER A 90 -7.99 7.59 13.73
N THR A 91 -7.67 7.49 15.03
CA THR A 91 -6.71 8.39 15.69
C THR A 91 -5.30 8.23 15.11
N VAL A 92 -4.90 7.01 14.78
CA VAL A 92 -3.59 6.71 14.19
C VAL A 92 -3.49 7.29 12.78
N ILE A 93 -4.54 7.12 11.99
CA ILE A 93 -4.63 7.69 10.64
C ILE A 93 -4.59 9.23 10.70
N LEU A 94 -5.35 9.81 11.63
CA LEU A 94 -5.38 11.26 11.83
C LEU A 94 -4.02 11.80 12.25
N GLU A 95 -3.31 11.11 13.15
CA GLU A 95 -1.96 11.50 13.57
C GLU A 95 -0.98 11.49 12.38
N ALA A 96 -1.01 10.44 11.54
CA ALA A 96 -0.18 10.36 10.34
C ALA A 96 -0.51 11.49 9.34
N PHE A 97 -1.80 11.80 9.16
CA PHE A 97 -2.24 12.90 8.29
C PHE A 97 -1.80 14.26 8.82
N GLU A 98 -2.00 14.55 10.11
CA GLU A 98 -1.64 15.84 10.71
C GLU A 98 -0.13 16.12 10.65
N LYS A 99 0.72 15.08 10.77
CA LYS A 99 2.19 15.20 10.58
C LYS A 99 2.58 15.75 9.21
N LEU A 100 1.79 15.47 8.17
CA LEU A 100 2.09 15.79 6.77
C LEU A 100 1.08 16.76 6.15
N LYS A 101 0.22 17.37 6.97
CA LYS A 101 -0.85 18.29 6.56
C LYS A 101 -0.37 19.45 5.70
N SER A 102 0.82 19.97 5.97
CA SER A 102 1.44 21.06 5.20
C SER A 102 1.65 20.73 3.72
N VAL A 103 1.67 19.44 3.37
CA VAL A 103 1.91 18.92 2.02
C VAL A 103 0.70 18.16 1.46
N LEU A 104 -0.27 17.81 2.29
CA LEU A 104 -1.50 17.12 1.87
C LEU A 104 -2.71 18.06 1.72
N VAL A 105 -2.63 19.26 2.31
CA VAL A 105 -3.63 20.31 2.20
C VAL A 105 -3.05 21.42 1.33
N ARG A 106 -3.76 21.75 0.25
CA ARG A 106 -3.42 22.86 -0.64
C ARG A 106 -3.76 24.19 0.00
N ASN A 107 -3.20 25.27 -0.54
CA ASN A 107 -3.43 26.64 -0.05
C ASN A 107 -4.91 27.06 -0.07
N ASP A 108 -5.71 26.49 -0.97
CA ASP A 108 -7.16 26.68 -1.09
C ASP A 108 -7.97 25.82 -0.10
N SER A 109 -7.32 25.15 0.85
CA SER A 109 -7.90 24.18 1.78
C SER A 109 -8.46 22.91 1.12
N SER A 110 -8.20 22.69 -0.17
CA SER A 110 -8.53 21.44 -0.83
C SER A 110 -7.51 20.35 -0.45
N LEU A 111 -7.98 19.10 -0.43
CA LEU A 111 -7.14 17.95 -0.10
C LEU A 111 -6.49 17.45 -1.39
N SER A 112 -5.16 17.29 -1.39
CA SER A 112 -4.44 16.71 -2.52
C SER A 112 -4.43 15.18 -2.50
N LEU A 113 -5.01 14.56 -1.46
CA LEU A 113 -5.08 13.11 -1.26
C LEU A 113 -6.53 12.65 -1.22
N GLY A 114 -6.82 11.54 -1.89
CA GLY A 114 -8.07 10.80 -1.79
C GLY A 114 -7.76 9.32 -1.61
N ILE A 115 -8.46 8.66 -0.69
CA ILE A 115 -8.34 7.22 -0.45
C ILE A 115 -9.71 6.58 -0.59
N LEU A 116 -9.85 5.64 -1.51
CA LEU A 116 -11.03 4.82 -1.67
C LEU A 116 -10.73 3.42 -1.15
N ILE A 117 -11.48 2.99 -0.14
CA ILE A 117 -11.44 1.63 0.40
C ILE A 117 -12.67 0.88 -0.09
N VAL A 118 -12.43 -0.22 -0.80
CA VAL A 118 -13.48 -1.09 -1.29
C VAL A 118 -13.14 -2.52 -0.93
N ARG A 119 -14.15 -3.27 -0.47
CA ARG A 119 -13.98 -4.71 -0.26
C ARG A 119 -13.70 -5.44 -1.58
N GLN A 120 -14.52 -5.22 -2.61
CA GLN A 120 -14.36 -5.83 -3.93
C GLN A 120 -14.79 -4.86 -5.03
N LEU A 121 -14.23 -5.03 -6.23
CA LEU A 121 -14.72 -4.39 -7.45
C LEU A 121 -15.23 -5.43 -8.44
N ALA A 122 -16.28 -5.07 -9.19
CA ALA A 122 -16.86 -5.91 -10.22
C ALA A 122 -16.39 -5.43 -11.61
N PRO A 123 -15.46 -6.15 -12.28
CA PRO A 123 -15.13 -5.85 -13.66
C PRO A 123 -16.30 -6.22 -14.59
N PRO A 124 -16.40 -5.59 -15.78
CA PRO A 124 -17.42 -5.93 -16.76
C PRO A 124 -17.30 -7.40 -17.19
N ALA A 125 -18.44 -8.08 -17.38
CA ALA A 125 -18.46 -9.50 -17.74
C ALA A 125 -17.93 -9.76 -19.17
N SER A 126 -18.06 -8.80 -20.08
CA SER A 126 -17.56 -8.91 -21.45
C SER A 126 -17.36 -7.53 -22.08
N SER A 127 -16.61 -7.47 -23.19
CA SER A 127 -16.46 -6.25 -23.98
C SER A 127 -17.79 -5.73 -24.54
N SER A 128 -18.73 -6.62 -24.86
CA SER A 128 -20.07 -6.26 -25.35
C SER A 128 -20.86 -5.43 -24.34
N VAL A 129 -20.70 -5.71 -23.04
CA VAL A 129 -21.33 -4.94 -21.95
C VAL A 129 -20.76 -3.53 -21.89
N VAL A 130 -19.44 -3.38 -22.08
CA VAL A 130 -18.78 -2.07 -22.09
C VAL A 130 -19.30 -1.19 -23.23
N TYR A 131 -19.51 -1.75 -24.43
CA TYR A 131 -20.05 -0.99 -25.58
C TYR A 131 -21.54 -0.69 -25.48
N SER A 132 -22.34 -1.61 -24.94
CA SER A 132 -23.80 -1.47 -24.89
C SER A 132 -24.27 -0.61 -23.72
N ASN A 133 -23.62 -0.72 -22.56
CA ASN A 133 -23.99 0.00 -21.35
C ASN A 133 -23.28 1.36 -21.27
N LYS A 134 -23.79 2.34 -22.03
CA LYS A 134 -23.31 3.72 -22.01
C LYS A 134 -23.47 4.41 -20.65
N TYR A 135 -24.40 3.96 -19.80
CA TYR A 135 -24.60 4.54 -18.48
C TYR A 135 -23.40 4.25 -17.55
N GLU A 136 -22.92 2.99 -17.54
CA GLU A 136 -21.79 2.59 -16.68
C GLU A 136 -20.41 2.89 -17.26
N TYR A 137 -20.27 2.86 -18.59
CA TYR A 137 -18.97 2.92 -19.24
C TYR A 137 -18.84 4.04 -20.27
N GLY A 138 -19.89 4.83 -20.52
CA GLY A 138 -19.91 5.86 -21.56
C GLY A 138 -18.80 6.90 -21.43
N CYS A 139 -18.52 7.33 -20.18
CA CYS A 139 -17.46 8.32 -19.93
C CYS A 139 -16.05 7.83 -20.33
N LEU A 140 -15.83 6.51 -20.44
CA LEU A 140 -14.54 5.96 -20.86
C LEU A 140 -14.22 6.28 -22.33
N PHE A 141 -15.24 6.53 -23.14
CA PHE A 141 -15.10 6.82 -24.58
C PHE A 141 -14.99 8.32 -24.87
N GLU A 142 -15.33 9.17 -23.91
CA GLU A 142 -15.27 10.63 -24.01
C GLU A 142 -13.88 11.20 -23.67
N ASP A 143 -12.99 10.37 -23.12
CA ASP A 143 -11.67 10.79 -22.67
C ASP A 143 -10.69 10.96 -23.85
N GLU A 144 -10.36 12.22 -24.18
CA GLU A 144 -9.41 12.56 -25.24
C GLU A 144 -8.00 11.99 -25.01
N CYS A 145 -7.59 11.80 -23.75
CA CYS A 145 -6.26 11.30 -23.40
C CYS A 145 -6.17 9.77 -23.43
N ILE A 146 -7.30 9.09 -23.26
CA ILE A 146 -7.39 7.63 -23.15
C ILE A 146 -8.34 7.16 -24.24
N HIS A 147 -7.83 7.06 -25.47
CA HIS A 147 -8.60 6.40 -26.52
C HIS A 147 -8.85 4.94 -26.12
N MET A 148 -10.13 4.57 -25.98
CA MET A 148 -10.58 3.21 -25.72
C MET A 148 -10.73 2.49 -27.06
N ASP A 149 -9.60 1.99 -27.57
CA ASP A 149 -9.61 1.10 -28.73
C ASP A 149 -10.11 -0.31 -28.34
N ALA A 150 -10.40 -1.13 -29.36
CA ALA A 150 -10.91 -2.48 -29.16
C ALA A 150 -9.96 -3.37 -28.35
N GLU A 151 -8.64 -3.19 -28.50
CA GLU A 151 -7.62 -3.94 -27.78
C GLU A 151 -7.64 -3.59 -26.28
N LYS A 152 -7.68 -2.30 -25.95
CA LYS A 152 -7.69 -1.79 -24.59
C LYS A 152 -8.98 -2.14 -23.87
N ILE A 153 -10.11 -2.17 -24.58
CA ILE A 153 -11.39 -2.67 -24.03
C ILE A 153 -11.28 -4.17 -23.74
N GLN A 154 -10.68 -4.94 -24.65
CA GLN A 154 -10.43 -6.36 -24.41
C GLN A 154 -9.51 -6.57 -23.19
N GLN A 155 -8.44 -5.77 -23.06
CA GLN A 155 -7.56 -5.79 -21.89
C GLN A 155 -8.28 -5.32 -20.62
N PHE A 156 -9.17 -4.34 -20.69
CA PHE A 156 -9.96 -3.83 -19.56
C PHE A 156 -10.85 -4.92 -18.97
N VAL A 157 -11.38 -5.82 -19.80
CA VAL A 157 -12.22 -6.94 -19.36
C VAL A 157 -11.38 -8.10 -18.82
N ILE A 158 -10.26 -8.43 -19.47
CA ILE A 158 -9.49 -9.65 -19.16
C ILE A 158 -8.46 -9.43 -18.05
N SER A 159 -7.83 -8.26 -18.00
CA SER A 159 -6.72 -7.98 -17.09
C SER A 159 -7.18 -7.16 -15.88
N ALA A 160 -7.13 -7.77 -14.70
CA ALA A 160 -7.37 -7.09 -13.43
C ALA A 160 -6.52 -5.82 -13.27
N ARG A 161 -5.25 -5.88 -13.68
CA ARG A 161 -4.34 -4.73 -13.62
C ARG A 161 -4.79 -3.59 -14.52
N THR A 162 -5.25 -3.90 -15.73
CA THR A 162 -5.72 -2.90 -16.70
C THR A 162 -7.07 -2.33 -16.25
N PHE A 163 -7.97 -3.19 -15.77
CA PHE A 163 -9.23 -2.78 -15.16
C PHE A 163 -9.03 -1.75 -14.05
N VAL A 164 -8.26 -2.10 -13.01
CA VAL A 164 -8.03 -1.23 -11.85
C VAL A 164 -7.30 0.06 -12.26
N LYS A 165 -6.39 -0.01 -13.24
CA LYS A 165 -5.70 1.20 -13.76
C LYS A 165 -6.69 2.17 -14.42
N ILE A 166 -7.57 1.69 -15.29
CA ILE A 166 -8.58 2.52 -15.98
C ILE A 166 -9.61 3.04 -14.98
N TYR A 167 -10.05 2.19 -14.05
CA TYR A 167 -10.95 2.56 -12.95
C TYR A 167 -10.36 3.73 -12.15
N ALA A 168 -9.10 3.61 -11.71
CA ALA A 168 -8.42 4.64 -10.93
C ALA A 168 -8.24 5.95 -11.71
N SER A 169 -7.89 5.86 -13.00
CA SER A 169 -7.73 7.04 -13.86
C SER A 169 -9.05 7.81 -14.04
N THR A 170 -10.14 7.08 -14.26
CA THR A 170 -11.48 7.68 -14.46
C THR A 170 -11.97 8.31 -13.15
N LEU A 171 -11.78 7.60 -12.04
CA LEU A 171 -12.16 8.10 -10.73
C LEU A 171 -11.33 9.33 -10.33
N TYR A 172 -10.03 9.36 -10.62
CA TYR A 172 -9.17 10.51 -10.34
C TYR A 172 -9.70 11.81 -10.94
N LYS A 173 -10.12 11.78 -12.21
CA LYS A 173 -10.71 12.94 -12.91
C LYS A 173 -12.04 13.39 -12.32
N ARG A 174 -12.80 12.46 -11.74
CA ARG A 174 -14.05 12.75 -11.04
C ARG A 174 -13.81 13.23 -9.61
N TRP A 175 -12.70 12.85 -8.98
CA TRP A 175 -12.39 13.15 -7.58
C TRP A 175 -11.73 14.52 -7.40
N PHE A 176 -10.86 14.90 -8.32
CA PHE A 176 -10.11 16.14 -8.27
C PHE A 176 -10.44 17.03 -9.46
N LEU A 177 -10.48 18.34 -9.22
CA LEU A 177 -10.62 19.32 -10.28
C LEU A 177 -9.31 19.36 -11.08
N GLU A 178 -9.39 19.34 -12.40
CA GLU A 178 -8.24 19.58 -13.27
C GLU A 178 -7.79 21.02 -13.10
N ASP A 179 -6.80 21.22 -12.25
CA ASP A 179 -6.30 22.54 -11.94
C ASP A 179 -4.79 22.60 -12.22
N LYS A 180 -4.44 23.30 -13.30
CA LYS A 180 -3.05 23.54 -13.71
C LYS A 180 -2.38 24.66 -12.92
N THR A 181 -3.11 25.34 -12.05
CA THR A 181 -2.63 26.56 -11.39
C THR A 181 -1.69 26.26 -10.22
N TYR A 182 -1.70 25.04 -9.70
CA TYR A 182 -0.91 24.66 -8.54
C TYR A 182 0.12 23.58 -8.91
N ASN A 183 1.39 23.82 -8.55
CA ASN A 183 2.49 22.87 -8.75
C ASN A 183 2.41 21.60 -7.86
N GLN A 184 1.31 21.41 -7.12
CA GLN A 184 1.14 20.31 -6.19
C GLN A 184 0.25 19.22 -6.82
N PRO A 185 0.77 18.01 -7.04
CA PRO A 185 0.01 16.96 -7.69
C PRO A 185 -0.99 16.32 -6.72
N ASN A 186 -2.20 16.04 -7.22
CA ASN A 186 -3.17 15.24 -6.49
C ASN A 186 -2.83 13.75 -6.62
N ILE A 187 -3.17 12.98 -5.59
CA ILE A 187 -2.98 11.53 -5.51
C ILE A 187 -4.28 10.86 -5.10
N LEU A 188 -4.71 9.87 -5.87
CA LEU A 188 -5.80 8.96 -5.52
C LEU A 188 -5.22 7.57 -5.23
N ALA A 189 -5.50 7.03 -4.06
CA ALA A 189 -5.21 5.65 -3.70
C ALA A 189 -6.50 4.84 -3.65
N ILE A 190 -6.53 3.69 -4.32
CA ILE A 190 -7.63 2.73 -4.26
C ILE A 190 -7.11 1.47 -3.59
N ILE A 191 -7.73 1.06 -2.49
CA ILE A 191 -7.41 -0.15 -1.73
C ILE A 191 -8.57 -1.13 -1.90
N ILE A 192 -8.31 -2.25 -2.55
CA ILE A 192 -9.24 -3.34 -2.80
C ILE A 192 -8.81 -4.52 -1.95
N LEU A 193 -9.60 -4.90 -0.93
CA LEU A 193 -9.15 -5.88 0.08
C LEU A 193 -9.31 -7.34 -0.38
N ASP A 194 -10.49 -7.71 -0.86
CA ASP A 194 -10.82 -9.08 -1.31
C ASP A 194 -10.72 -9.23 -2.84
N GLY A 195 -10.07 -8.29 -3.50
CA GLY A 195 -9.82 -8.29 -4.95
C GLY A 195 -11.04 -8.06 -5.83
N LEU A 196 -11.05 -8.69 -7.00
CA LEU A 196 -12.15 -8.57 -7.97
C LEU A 196 -13.16 -9.69 -7.78
N VAL A 197 -14.45 -9.41 -8.00
CA VAL A 197 -15.55 -10.39 -7.82
C VAL A 197 -15.32 -11.68 -8.62
N ASN A 198 -14.73 -11.57 -9.81
CA ASN A 198 -14.46 -12.70 -10.71
C ASN A 198 -13.06 -13.32 -10.54
N ASP A 199 -12.21 -12.79 -9.66
CA ASP A 199 -10.87 -13.35 -9.41
C ASP A 199 -10.95 -14.38 -8.27
N VAL A 200 -10.72 -15.65 -8.61
CA VAL A 200 -10.77 -16.78 -7.68
C VAL A 200 -9.79 -16.61 -6.52
N ARG A 201 -8.67 -15.92 -6.74
CA ARG A 201 -7.61 -15.77 -5.74
C ARG A 201 -7.95 -14.75 -4.65
N LYS A 202 -8.93 -13.87 -4.88
CA LYS A 202 -9.37 -12.79 -3.96
C LYS A 202 -8.20 -12.03 -3.32
N LEU A 203 -7.18 -11.75 -4.12
CA LEU A 203 -5.97 -11.06 -3.63
C LEU A 203 -6.24 -9.57 -3.47
N PRO A 204 -5.63 -8.92 -2.47
CA PRO A 204 -5.71 -7.49 -2.34
C PRO A 204 -5.02 -6.79 -3.51
N TYR A 205 -5.62 -5.70 -3.98
CA TYR A 205 -5.04 -4.83 -4.99
C TYR A 205 -5.02 -3.41 -4.46
N VAL A 206 -3.85 -2.78 -4.49
CA VAL A 206 -3.72 -1.34 -4.22
C VAL A 206 -3.33 -0.68 -5.53
N LYS A 207 -3.98 0.42 -5.88
CA LYS A 207 -3.61 1.25 -7.03
C LYS A 207 -3.49 2.69 -6.61
N ILE A 208 -2.28 3.23 -6.75
CA ILE A 208 -2.03 4.65 -6.57
C ILE A 208 -1.97 5.31 -7.95
N TYR A 209 -2.72 6.39 -8.12
CA TYR A 209 -2.82 7.15 -9.34
C TYR A 209 -2.54 8.64 -9.06
N THR A 210 -1.76 9.25 -9.94
CA THR A 210 -1.46 10.68 -9.94
C THR A 210 -1.38 11.16 -11.38
N GLY A 211 -1.73 12.42 -11.62
CA GLY A 211 -1.58 13.06 -12.92
C GLY A 211 -0.12 13.39 -13.28
N ASP A 212 0.80 13.39 -12.29
CA ASP A 212 2.20 13.72 -12.53
C ASP A 212 3.07 12.47 -12.73
N PHE A 213 3.62 12.32 -13.94
CA PHE A 213 4.45 11.18 -14.31
C PHE A 213 5.74 11.06 -13.49
N ARG A 214 6.23 12.16 -12.90
CA ARG A 214 7.50 12.19 -12.16
C ARG A 214 7.42 11.45 -10.84
N LEU A 215 6.24 11.39 -10.24
CA LEU A 215 5.98 10.64 -9.01
C LEU A 215 5.80 9.14 -9.23
N LEU A 216 5.61 8.70 -10.48
CA LEU A 216 5.18 7.34 -10.80
C LEU A 216 6.10 6.26 -10.23
N SER A 217 7.43 6.49 -10.23
CA SER A 217 8.40 5.54 -9.67
C SER A 217 8.25 5.38 -8.15
N SER A 218 8.05 6.48 -7.43
CA SER A 218 7.83 6.43 -5.98
C SER A 218 6.50 5.75 -5.67
N MET A 219 5.45 6.07 -6.43
CA MET A 219 4.13 5.48 -6.25
C MET A 219 4.12 3.96 -6.46
N PHE A 220 4.90 3.41 -7.40
CA PHE A 220 4.99 1.96 -7.59
C PHE A 220 5.59 1.24 -6.39
N ASN A 221 6.63 1.81 -5.77
CA ASN A 221 7.25 1.23 -4.59
C ASN A 221 6.28 1.24 -3.41
N ILE A 222 5.65 2.39 -3.14
CA ILE A 222 4.65 2.55 -2.08
C ILE A 222 3.46 1.61 -2.30
N GLN A 223 3.00 1.46 -3.55
CA GLN A 223 1.92 0.53 -3.89
C GLN A 223 2.30 -0.92 -3.57
N SER A 224 3.53 -1.35 -3.91
CA SER A 224 4.00 -2.71 -3.61
C SER A 224 4.11 -2.95 -2.11
N GLU A 225 4.60 -1.96 -1.37
CA GLU A 225 4.75 -2.05 0.09
C GLU A 225 3.39 -2.14 0.79
N CYS A 226 2.44 -1.30 0.39
CA CYS A 226 1.07 -1.33 0.93
C CYS A 226 0.39 -2.69 0.66
N VAL A 227 0.52 -3.26 -0.54
CA VAL A 227 0.02 -4.63 -0.83
C VAL A 227 0.67 -5.66 0.08
N ASN A 228 1.99 -5.59 0.28
CA ASN A 228 2.72 -6.50 1.16
C ASN A 228 2.25 -6.39 2.62
N ASN A 229 2.02 -5.18 3.12
CA ASN A 229 1.53 -4.96 4.49
C ASN A 229 0.13 -5.57 4.70
N ILE A 230 -0.76 -5.44 3.72
CA ILE A 230 -2.09 -6.10 3.75
C ILE A 230 -1.92 -7.63 3.74
N LEU A 231 -1.07 -8.17 2.87
CA LEU A 231 -0.83 -9.61 2.77
C LEU A 231 -0.17 -10.20 4.04
N GLN A 232 0.62 -9.41 4.77
CA GLN A 232 1.20 -9.78 6.06
C GLN A 232 0.16 -9.77 7.20
N GLY A 233 -1.07 -9.31 6.96
CA GLY A 233 -2.13 -9.26 7.95
C GLY A 233 -2.05 -8.06 8.88
N TRP A 234 -1.38 -6.98 8.48
CA TRP A 234 -1.41 -5.73 9.23
C TRP A 234 -2.84 -5.20 9.30
N PRO A 235 -3.25 -4.59 10.43
CA PRO A 235 -4.58 -4.01 10.53
C PRO A 235 -4.71 -2.82 9.57
N LEU A 236 -5.87 -2.72 8.91
CA LEU A 236 -6.09 -1.77 7.80
C LEU A 236 -5.78 -0.32 8.17
N HIS A 237 -6.09 0.11 9.40
CA HIS A 237 -5.81 1.48 9.84
C HIS A 237 -4.31 1.78 9.93
N MET A 238 -3.47 0.79 10.30
CA MET A 238 -2.01 0.95 10.29
C MET A 238 -1.48 1.02 8.86
N VAL A 239 -2.01 0.18 7.96
CA VAL A 239 -1.66 0.21 6.53
C VAL A 239 -1.99 1.56 5.92
N ILE A 240 -3.15 2.14 6.24
CA ILE A 240 -3.55 3.45 5.73
C ILE A 240 -2.67 4.55 6.33
N ALA A 241 -2.35 4.50 7.63
CA ALA A 241 -1.48 5.47 8.27
C ALA A 241 -0.08 5.47 7.63
N ASP A 242 0.51 4.28 7.44
CA ASP A 242 1.78 4.08 6.74
C ASP A 242 1.72 4.57 5.28
N LEU A 243 0.64 4.25 4.56
CA LEU A 243 0.41 4.77 3.20
C LEU A 243 0.40 6.30 3.17
N ILE A 244 -0.30 6.95 4.10
CA ILE A 244 -0.34 8.42 4.20
C ILE A 244 1.04 8.98 4.50
N GLU A 245 1.79 8.33 5.39
CA GLU A 245 3.16 8.72 5.75
C GLU A 245 4.07 8.67 4.52
N GLN A 246 4.11 7.55 3.81
CA GLN A 246 4.92 7.36 2.61
C GLN A 246 4.52 8.32 1.48
N LEU A 247 3.21 8.51 1.25
CA LEU A 247 2.70 9.44 0.24
C LEU A 247 3.06 10.89 0.58
N GLY A 248 2.87 11.31 1.82
CA GLY A 248 3.19 12.67 2.24
C GLY A 248 4.70 12.93 2.24
N HIS A 249 5.53 11.95 2.58
CA HIS A 249 6.99 12.06 2.39
C HIS A 249 7.37 12.19 0.92
N SER A 250 6.80 11.36 0.04
CA SER A 250 7.03 11.43 -1.40
C SER A 250 6.63 12.80 -1.99
N LEU A 251 5.45 13.30 -1.63
CA LEU A 251 4.99 14.63 -2.01
C LEU A 251 5.87 15.74 -1.45
N ARG A 252 6.35 15.60 -0.21
CA ARG A 252 7.21 16.59 0.43
C ARG A 252 8.54 16.68 -0.31
N GLU A 253 9.13 15.54 -0.64
CA GLU A 253 10.36 15.49 -1.44
C GLU A 253 10.12 16.10 -2.83
N PHE A 254 9.01 15.78 -3.47
CA PHE A 254 8.64 16.36 -4.76
C PHE A 254 8.51 17.88 -4.70
N CYS A 255 7.83 18.43 -3.68
CA CYS A 255 7.67 19.87 -3.52
C CYS A 255 9.01 20.55 -3.19
N LEU A 256 9.86 19.93 -2.37
CA LEU A 256 11.19 20.46 -2.03
C LEU A 256 12.15 20.47 -3.22
N LEU A 257 11.96 19.58 -4.19
CA LEU A 257 12.79 19.46 -5.39
C LEU A 257 12.18 20.15 -6.62
N ASP A 258 11.02 20.80 -6.47
CA ASP A 258 10.21 21.36 -7.57
C ASP A 258 9.94 20.35 -8.71
N GLY A 259 9.69 19.10 -8.31
CA GLY A 259 9.54 17.95 -9.18
C GLY A 259 10.82 17.49 -9.88
N GLY A 260 11.98 17.99 -9.44
CA GLY A 260 13.27 17.40 -9.77
C GLY A 260 13.41 16.00 -9.16
N VAL A 261 14.21 15.16 -9.81
CA VAL A 261 14.68 13.92 -9.19
C VAL A 261 15.74 14.30 -8.15
N ARG A 262 15.79 13.62 -7.01
CA ARG A 262 17.00 13.66 -6.17
C ARG A 262 18.15 13.15 -7.03
N LEU A 263 18.91 14.07 -7.60
CA LEU A 263 20.26 13.77 -8.00
C LEU A 263 20.96 13.42 -6.69
N HIS A 264 21.18 12.14 -6.46
CA HIS A 264 22.33 11.70 -5.67
C HIS A 264 23.57 12.15 -6.45
N ALA A 265 23.80 13.47 -6.46
CA ALA A 265 25.00 14.07 -6.97
C ALA A 265 26.07 13.59 -6.00
N VAL A 266 26.85 12.61 -6.47
CA VAL A 266 28.08 12.21 -5.80
C VAL A 266 28.82 13.51 -5.49
N PRO A 267 29.13 13.78 -4.21
CA PRO A 267 29.80 15.03 -3.85
C PRO A 267 31.00 15.23 -4.76
N SER A 268 31.26 16.45 -5.23
CA SER A 268 32.38 16.70 -6.14
C SER A 268 33.70 16.16 -5.58
N TRP A 269 33.90 16.23 -4.26
CA TRP A 269 35.04 15.62 -3.56
C TRP A 269 35.12 14.10 -3.76
N ALA A 270 34.00 13.38 -3.74
CA ALA A 270 33.97 11.93 -3.94
C ALA A 270 34.29 11.56 -5.41
N ILE A 271 33.91 12.41 -6.37
CA ILE A 271 34.32 12.27 -7.77
C ILE A 271 35.85 12.43 -7.89
N TYR A 272 36.43 13.45 -7.24
CA TYR A 272 37.88 13.65 -7.24
C TYR A 272 38.64 12.50 -6.57
N ILE A 273 38.13 11.96 -5.46
CA ILE A 273 38.72 10.78 -4.80
C ILE A 273 38.64 9.55 -5.72
N PHE A 274 37.51 9.32 -6.40
CA PHE A 274 37.37 8.22 -7.34
C PHE A 274 38.38 8.33 -8.49
N ILE A 275 38.52 9.51 -9.10
CA ILE A 275 39.50 9.75 -10.17
C ILE A 275 40.92 9.54 -9.65
N PHE A 276 41.24 10.06 -8.46
CA PHE A 276 42.55 9.87 -7.84
C PHE A 276 42.85 8.39 -7.59
N CYS A 277 41.90 7.62 -7.06
CA CYS A 277 42.03 6.17 -6.88
C CYS A 277 42.31 5.47 -8.21
N VAL A 278 41.58 5.79 -9.28
CA VAL A 278 41.79 5.22 -10.62
C VAL A 278 43.22 5.54 -11.12
N VAL A 279 43.67 6.79 -10.99
CA VAL A 279 45.02 7.20 -11.40
C VAL A 279 46.09 6.47 -10.59
N VAL A 280 45.94 6.37 -9.27
CA VAL A 280 46.89 5.64 -8.41
C VAL A 280 46.92 4.16 -8.76
N SER A 281 45.78 3.54 -9.05
CA SER A 281 45.72 2.14 -9.53
C SER A 281 46.45 1.99 -10.86
N PHE A 282 46.28 2.90 -11.82
CA PHE A 282 47.04 2.87 -13.08
C PHE A 282 48.54 3.04 -12.83
N VAL A 283 48.96 3.99 -11.99
CA VAL A 283 50.38 4.19 -11.66
C VAL A 283 50.95 2.95 -10.98
N ALA A 284 50.21 2.30 -10.07
CA ALA A 284 50.65 1.07 -9.42
C ALA A 284 50.85 -0.06 -10.44
N ILE A 285 49.89 -0.25 -11.36
CA ILE A 285 50.00 -1.24 -12.46
C ILE A 285 51.18 -0.91 -13.37
N PHE A 286 51.37 0.36 -13.73
CA PHE A 286 52.51 0.80 -14.55
C PHE A 286 53.85 0.59 -13.84
N MET A 287 53.94 0.88 -12.54
CA MET A 287 55.15 0.67 -11.75
C MET A 287 55.46 -0.81 -11.61
N GLU A 288 54.45 -1.65 -11.37
CA GLU A 288 54.61 -3.11 -11.35
C GLU A 288 55.09 -3.62 -12.71
N TRP A 289 54.43 -3.22 -13.80
CA TRP A 289 54.83 -3.56 -15.16
C TRP A 289 56.23 -3.08 -15.50
N TYR A 290 56.61 -1.89 -15.05
CA TYR A 290 57.92 -1.29 -15.25
C TYR A 290 59.02 -2.04 -14.49
N ILE A 291 58.77 -2.39 -13.23
CA ILE A 291 59.70 -3.15 -12.38
C ILE A 291 59.88 -4.58 -12.93
N VAL A 292 58.78 -5.23 -13.37
CA VAL A 292 58.81 -6.56 -13.99
C VAL A 292 59.61 -6.52 -15.30
N ARG A 293 59.41 -5.52 -16.16
CA ARG A 293 60.15 -5.40 -17.43
C ARG A 293 61.61 -4.98 -17.27
N ARG A 294 61.98 -4.20 -16.24
CA ARG A 294 63.41 -3.87 -16.01
C ARG A 294 64.24 -5.05 -15.53
N LYS A 295 63.65 -6.13 -15.01
CA LYS A 295 64.37 -7.34 -14.59
C LYS A 295 64.64 -8.34 -15.73
N ILE A 296 64.24 -8.02 -16.96
CA ILE A 296 64.39 -8.88 -18.15
C ILE A 296 64.86 -7.93 -19.27
N PRO A 297 66.14 -7.78 -19.70
CA PRO A 297 67.29 -8.68 -19.61
C PRO A 297 68.69 -7.98 -19.47
N TYR A 298 69.51 -8.25 -18.45
CA TYR A 298 70.97 -8.03 -18.57
C TYR A 298 71.74 -8.84 -17.52
N LYS A 299 72.09 -10.08 -17.86
CA LYS A 299 73.32 -10.77 -17.42
C LYS A 299 73.40 -12.14 -18.08
N ARG A 300 73.79 -12.13 -19.36
CA ARG A 300 74.60 -13.21 -19.94
C ARG A 300 76.02 -13.03 -19.40
N SER A 301 76.65 -14.17 -19.10
CA SER A 301 78.08 -14.41 -18.82
C SER A 301 78.51 -14.52 -17.34
N VAL A 302 79.31 -15.57 -17.14
CA VAL A 302 80.22 -15.90 -16.04
C VAL A 302 79.62 -16.63 -14.82
N THR A 303 79.40 -17.93 -15.05
CA THR A 303 79.92 -19.05 -14.24
C THR A 303 80.37 -18.73 -12.81
N GLY A 304 79.69 -19.34 -11.83
CA GLY A 304 80.33 -19.72 -10.57
C GLY A 304 79.74 -19.15 -9.29
N ILE A 305 78.41 -19.20 -9.07
CA ILE A 305 77.87 -19.27 -7.70
C ILE A 305 76.69 -20.24 -7.69
N GLN A 306 76.77 -21.23 -6.79
CA GLN A 306 75.80 -22.31 -6.59
C GLN A 306 74.42 -21.78 -6.21
N LEU A 307 73.40 -22.22 -6.95
CA LEU A 307 71.99 -22.10 -6.60
C LEU A 307 71.67 -23.06 -5.44
N HIS A 308 71.75 -22.55 -4.21
CA HIS A 308 71.00 -23.17 -3.12
C HIS A 308 69.54 -22.70 -3.21
N ALA A 309 68.73 -23.54 -3.87
CA ALA A 309 67.28 -23.44 -3.90
C ALA A 309 66.71 -23.68 -2.49
N GLY A 310 66.73 -22.63 -1.68
CA GLY A 310 65.97 -22.55 -0.43
C GLY A 310 64.49 -22.36 -0.74
N LYS A 311 63.73 -23.45 -0.64
CA LYS A 311 62.27 -23.54 -0.80
C LYS A 311 61.54 -22.35 -0.17
N SER A 312 60.97 -21.49 -1.02
CA SER A 312 60.05 -20.41 -0.62
C SER A 312 58.74 -21.01 -0.12
N LYS A 313 58.32 -20.61 1.10
CA LYS A 313 57.07 -20.99 1.78
C LYS A 313 55.84 -20.20 1.29
N ALA A 314 55.85 -19.64 0.09
CA ALA A 314 54.79 -18.72 -0.38
C ALA A 314 53.67 -19.36 -1.22
N HIS A 315 53.52 -20.69 -1.22
CA HIS A 315 52.50 -21.43 -2.02
C HIS A 315 51.35 -22.04 -1.18
N ILE A 316 51.03 -21.51 0.01
CA ILE A 316 50.03 -22.09 0.94
C ILE A 316 48.68 -21.33 0.95
N ILE A 317 48.39 -20.51 -0.05
CA ILE A 317 47.06 -19.91 -0.19
C ILE A 317 46.66 -20.11 -1.64
N PHE A 318 45.47 -20.68 -1.90
CA PHE A 318 44.92 -21.20 -3.17
C PHE A 318 45.07 -22.72 -3.38
N TYR A 319 44.42 -23.49 -2.50
CA TYR A 319 43.50 -24.58 -2.85
C TYR A 319 42.22 -24.35 -2.03
#